data_AF-A0A2H6MWK9-F1
#
_entry.id   AF-A0A2H6MWK9-F1
#
_cell.length_a   1.000
_cell.length_b   1.000
_cell.length_c   1.000
_cell.angle_alpha   90.00
_cell.angle_beta   90.00
_cell.angle_gamma   90.00
#
_symmetry.space_group_name_H-M   'P 1'
#
loop_
_entity.id
_entity.type
_entity.pdbx_description
1 polymer ?
#
loop_
_entity_poly.entity_id
_entity_poly.type
_entity_poly.pdbx_seq_one_letter_code
_entity_poly.pdbx_strand_id
1 'polypeptide(L)'
;GLPSGRTKRKPAPVKYEAGDLVWAKFNRRPWWPCKVCHDPVLDTHSKMKVTNRKPYREYYVEVLGDPSERAWVIGKAIVIFEGRHQFEELPVLRRRGKQKEKGYRHKVPKKFMAKW
;
A
#
# COMPACT_ATOMS: atom_id res chain seq x y z
N GLY A 1 -13.58 -39.58 -13.26
CA GLY A 1 -12.92 -38.32 -13.62
C GLY A 1 -12.20 -37.78 -12.40
N LEU A 2 -10.90 -37.50 -12.50
CA LEU A 2 -10.11 -36.93 -11.41
C LEU A 2 -10.49 -35.45 -11.18
N PRO A 3 -10.61 -34.97 -9.92
CA PRO A 3 -10.83 -33.57 -9.67
C PRO A 3 -9.57 -32.78 -10.03
N SER A 4 -9.76 -31.74 -10.83
CA SER A 4 -8.75 -30.82 -11.33
C SER A 4 -7.92 -30.22 -10.18
N GLY A 5 -6.63 -30.54 -10.17
CA GLY A 5 -5.67 -30.03 -9.21
C GLY A 5 -5.66 -28.51 -9.19
N ARG A 6 -6.22 -27.94 -8.12
CA ARG A 6 -6.07 -26.53 -7.77
C ARG A 6 -4.59 -26.32 -7.46
N THR A 7 -3.80 -25.88 -8.44
CA THR A 7 -2.38 -25.54 -8.26
C THR A 7 -2.28 -24.59 -7.08
N LYS A 8 -1.72 -25.08 -5.95
CA LYS A 8 -1.45 -24.28 -4.75
C LYS A 8 -0.38 -23.26 -5.15
N ARG A 9 -0.80 -22.09 -5.64
CA ARG A 9 0.12 -20.99 -5.95
C ARG A 9 0.86 -20.65 -4.66
N LYS A 10 2.20 -20.70 -4.70
CA LYS A 10 3.05 -20.33 -3.57
C LYS A 10 2.64 -18.95 -3.05
N PRO A 11 2.58 -18.73 -1.73
CA PRO A 11 2.31 -17.41 -1.17
C PRO A 11 3.24 -16.37 -1.78
N ALA A 12 2.73 -15.17 -2.06
CA ALA A 12 3.60 -14.09 -2.51
C ALA A 12 4.69 -13.84 -1.44
N PRO A 13 5.96 -13.71 -1.81
CA PRO A 13 7.02 -13.45 -0.85
C PRO A 13 6.76 -12.13 -0.10
N VAL A 14 7.31 -12.04 1.11
CA VAL A 14 7.40 -10.76 1.84
C VAL A 14 8.39 -9.89 1.06
N LYS A 15 7.99 -8.66 0.76
CA LYS A 15 8.76 -7.69 -0.04
C LYS A 15 9.24 -6.50 0.80
N TYR A 16 8.53 -6.20 1.88
CA TYR A 16 8.79 -5.06 2.75
C TYR A 16 8.85 -5.55 4.19
N GLU A 17 9.88 -5.14 4.92
CA GLU A 17 10.17 -5.56 6.29
C GLU A 17 9.78 -4.46 7.29
N ALA A 18 9.66 -4.83 8.56
CA ALA A 18 9.44 -3.85 9.62
C ALA A 18 10.60 -2.84 9.68
N GLY A 19 10.27 -1.55 9.73
CA GLY A 19 11.24 -0.45 9.66
C GLY A 19 11.36 0.19 8.27
N ASP A 20 10.94 -0.49 7.20
CA ASP A 20 10.98 0.07 5.86
C ASP A 20 10.10 1.32 5.76
N LEU A 21 10.64 2.38 5.13
CA LEU A 21 9.85 3.54 4.74
C LEU A 21 9.21 3.28 3.38
N VAL A 22 7.92 3.52 3.28
CA VAL A 22 7.13 3.24 2.08
C VAL A 22 6.14 4.37 1.77
N TRP A 23 5.88 4.58 0.49
CA TRP A 23 4.65 5.22 0.04
C TRP A 23 3.50 4.23 0.15
N ALA A 24 2.43 4.61 0.86
CA ALA A 24 1.20 3.83 0.92
C ALA A 24 0.01 4.60 0.32
N LYS A 25 -0.83 3.89 -0.46
CA LYS A 25 -2.04 4.46 -1.05
C LYS A 25 -3.29 4.02 -0.31
N PHE A 26 -3.79 4.88 0.56
CA PHE A 26 -5.08 4.68 1.24
C PHE A 26 -6.26 5.00 0.32
N ASN A 27 -7.45 4.53 0.70
CA ASN A 27 -8.68 4.90 0.03
C ASN A 27 -8.95 6.41 0.21
N ARG A 28 -9.28 7.10 -0.88
CA ARG A 28 -9.66 8.53 -0.91
C ARG A 28 -8.62 9.54 -0.36
N ARG A 29 -7.41 9.11 0.01
CA ARG A 29 -6.27 9.99 0.37
C ARG A 29 -5.23 10.03 -0.76
N PRO A 30 -4.31 11.01 -0.79
CA PRO A 30 -3.12 10.91 -1.64
C PRO A 30 -2.27 9.68 -1.25
N TRP A 31 -1.21 9.43 -2.01
CA TRP A 31 -0.10 8.63 -1.48
C TRP A 31 0.52 9.34 -0.27
N TRP A 32 0.95 8.59 0.73
CA TRP A 32 1.52 9.15 1.96
C TRP A 32 2.73 8.35 2.43
N PRO A 33 3.78 8.99 2.98
CA PRO A 33 4.92 8.27 3.50
C PRO A 33 4.55 7.58 4.82
N CYS A 34 4.92 6.33 4.95
CA CYS A 34 4.60 5.48 6.10
C CYS A 34 5.83 4.64 6.46
N LYS A 35 5.82 4.08 7.67
CA LYS A 35 6.79 3.09 8.13
C LYS A 35 6.08 1.75 8.28
N VAL A 36 6.64 0.67 7.76
CA VAL A 36 6.13 -0.68 8.00
C VAL A 36 6.43 -1.05 9.46
N CYS A 37 5.43 -1.56 10.19
CA CYS A 37 5.57 -1.90 11.60
C CYS A 37 4.77 -3.16 11.96
N HIS A 38 4.98 -3.72 13.15
CA HIS A 38 4.20 -4.85 13.63
C HIS A 38 2.80 -4.41 14.05
N ASP A 39 1.79 -5.17 13.65
CA ASP A 39 0.45 -5.05 14.20
C ASP A 39 0.50 -5.44 15.69
N PRO A 40 -0.01 -4.60 16.61
CA PRO A 40 0.12 -4.84 18.05
C PRO A 40 -0.71 -6.02 18.56
N VAL A 41 -1.64 -6.54 17.77
CA VAL A 41 -2.50 -7.67 18.12
C VAL A 41 -2.00 -8.96 17.47
N LEU A 42 -1.61 -8.89 16.19
CA LEU A 42 -1.18 -10.05 15.42
C LEU A 42 0.33 -10.32 15.49
N ASP A 43 1.10 -9.40 16.09
CA ASP A 43 2.56 -9.42 16.18
C ASP A 43 3.25 -9.77 14.85
N THR A 44 2.78 -9.13 13.78
CA THR A 44 3.35 -9.31 12.45
C THR A 44 3.14 -8.07 11.61
N HIS A 45 4.08 -7.79 10.71
CA HIS A 45 4.00 -6.68 9.77
C HIS A 45 3.39 -7.10 8.42
N SER A 46 3.20 -8.40 8.16
CA SER A 46 2.71 -8.89 6.87
C SER A 46 1.78 -10.08 7.01
N LYS A 47 0.70 -10.11 6.23
CA LYS A 47 -0.22 -11.26 6.19
C LYS A 47 -0.74 -11.54 4.79
N MET A 48 -1.00 -12.81 4.52
CA MET A 48 -1.72 -13.23 3.31
C MET A 48 -3.21 -13.16 3.55
N LYS A 49 -3.93 -12.47 2.67
CA LYS A 49 -5.39 -12.51 2.63
C LYS A 49 -5.85 -13.49 1.56
N VAL A 50 -6.53 -14.54 1.98
CA VAL A 50 -7.20 -15.49 1.11
C VAL A 50 -8.63 -15.00 0.89
N THR A 51 -9.05 -14.88 -0.36
CA THR A 51 -10.42 -14.51 -0.73
C THR A 51 -10.91 -15.50 -1.79
N ASN A 52 -12.18 -15.46 -2.18
CA ASN A 52 -12.66 -16.23 -3.35
C ASN A 52 -11.97 -15.80 -4.67
N ARG A 53 -11.29 -14.65 -4.66
CA ARG A 53 -10.47 -14.15 -5.78
C ARG A 53 -8.99 -14.54 -5.58
N LYS A 54 -8.08 -13.90 -6.31
CA LYS A 54 -6.63 -14.10 -6.18
C LYS A 54 -6.15 -13.71 -4.76
N PRO A 55 -5.43 -14.58 -4.03
CA PRO A 55 -4.79 -14.23 -2.78
C PRO A 55 -3.80 -13.07 -2.95
N TYR A 56 -3.66 -12.25 -1.93
CA TYR A 56 -2.75 -11.11 -1.94
C TYR A 56 -2.17 -10.85 -0.56
N ARG A 57 -1.03 -10.16 -0.51
CA ARG A 57 -0.35 -9.80 0.74
C ARG A 57 -0.73 -8.38 1.17
N GLU A 58 -1.00 -8.20 2.46
CA GLU A 58 -1.15 -6.91 3.11
C GLU A 58 0.05 -6.66 4.03
N TYR A 59 0.38 -5.39 4.25
CA TYR A 59 1.41 -4.95 5.18
C TYR A 59 0.82 -3.95 6.16
N TYR A 60 1.23 -4.02 7.43
CA TYR A 60 0.81 -3.09 8.44
C TYR A 60 1.76 -1.89 8.45
N VAL A 61 1.18 -0.69 8.39
CA VAL A 61 1.95 0.54 8.28
C VAL A 61 1.46 1.59 9.27
N GLU A 62 2.40 2.39 9.74
CA GLU A 62 2.20 3.60 10.55
C GLU A 62 2.41 4.83 9.67
N VAL A 63 1.46 5.77 9.69
CA VAL A 63 1.49 7.01 8.91
C VAL A 63 2.52 7.97 9.51
N LEU A 64 3.47 8.46 8.71
CA LEU A 64 4.40 9.49 9.18
C LEU A 64 3.66 10.82 9.38
N GLY A 65 3.97 11.50 10.48
CA GLY A 65 3.32 12.74 10.90
C GLY A 65 1.99 12.55 11.65
N ASP A 66 1.45 11.32 11.70
CA ASP A 66 0.31 10.96 12.54
C ASP A 66 0.37 9.48 12.96
N PRO A 67 1.29 9.10 13.87
CA PRO A 67 1.53 7.69 14.24
C PRO A 67 0.32 6.96 14.84
N SER A 68 -0.69 7.72 15.27
CA SER A 68 -1.97 7.17 15.71
C SER A 68 -2.74 6.51 14.55
N GLU A 69 -2.51 6.95 13.30
CA GLU A 69 -3.11 6.35 12.10
C GLU A 69 -2.25 5.16 11.62
N ARG A 70 -2.75 3.95 11.88
CA ARG A 70 -2.15 2.68 11.44
C ARG A 70 -3.15 1.83 10.69
N ALA A 71 -2.70 1.10 9.68
CA ALA A 71 -3.60 0.27 8.87
C ALA A 71 -2.89 -0.84 8.09
N TRP A 72 -3.65 -1.87 7.74
CA TRP A 72 -3.27 -2.88 6.75
C TRP A 72 -3.47 -2.36 5.33
N VAL A 73 -2.41 -2.36 4.52
CA VAL A 73 -2.41 -1.88 3.13
C VAL A 73 -2.01 -3.02 2.19
N ILE A 74 -2.76 -3.19 1.09
CA ILE A 74 -2.44 -4.19 0.07
C ILE A 74 -1.10 -3.89 -0.60
N GLY A 75 -0.24 -4.90 -0.79
CA GLY A 75 1.12 -4.71 -1.31
C GLY A 75 1.20 -4.02 -2.68
N LYS A 76 0.17 -4.14 -3.54
CA LYS A 76 0.11 -3.39 -4.81
C LYS A 76 -0.10 -1.88 -4.66
N ALA A 77 -0.46 -1.45 -3.45
CA ALA A 77 -0.67 -0.07 -3.05
C ALA A 77 0.46 0.45 -2.15
N ILE A 78 1.64 -0.16 -2.29
CA ILE A 78 2.85 0.17 -1.55
C ILE A 78 4.02 0.26 -2.53
N VAL A 79 4.82 1.32 -2.41
CA VAL A 79 6.09 1.55 -3.14
C VAL A 79 7.15 1.93 -2.10
N ILE A 80 8.41 1.54 -2.29
CA ILE A 80 9.49 1.95 -1.38
C ILE A 80 9.64 3.48 -1.37
N PHE A 81 9.87 4.07 -0.20
CA PHE A 81 10.08 5.50 -0.06
C PHE A 81 11.57 5.81 -0.19
N GLU A 82 11.93 6.47 -1.28
CA GLU A 82 13.29 7.02 -1.51
C GLU A 82 13.30 8.54 -1.34
N GLY A 83 12.12 9.17 -1.35
CA GLY A 83 11.98 10.59 -1.05
C GLY A 83 10.74 11.22 -1.68
N ARG A 84 10.46 12.46 -1.25
CA ARG A 84 9.33 13.27 -1.72
C ARG A 84 9.28 13.46 -3.24
N HIS A 85 10.43 13.40 -3.92
CA HIS A 85 10.55 13.54 -5.37
C HIS A 85 9.73 12.48 -6.13
N GLN A 86 9.51 11.29 -5.56
CA GLN A 86 8.74 10.22 -6.21
C GLN A 86 7.24 10.55 -6.31
N PHE A 87 6.72 11.45 -5.45
CA PHE A 87 5.28 11.61 -5.21
C PHE A 87 4.47 11.83 -6.49
N GLU A 88 4.93 12.73 -7.36
CA GLU A 88 4.20 13.13 -8.56
C GLU A 88 4.04 12.01 -9.58
N GLU A 89 4.92 11.00 -9.52
CA GLU A 89 5.06 9.90 -10.47
C GLU A 89 4.63 8.54 -9.90
N LEU A 90 4.16 8.53 -8.64
CA LEU A 90 3.60 7.33 -8.05
C LEU A 90 2.44 6.76 -8.89
N PRO A 91 2.27 5.43 -8.91
CA PRO A 91 1.34 4.80 -9.83
C PRO A 91 -0.12 5.14 -9.52
N VAL A 92 -0.91 5.41 -10.57
CA VAL A 92 -2.35 5.61 -10.47
C VAL A 92 -3.08 4.26 -10.42
N LEU A 93 -3.37 3.77 -9.21
CA LEU A 93 -3.97 2.45 -9.01
C LEU A 93 -5.45 2.35 -9.43
N ARG A 94 -6.18 3.48 -9.41
CA ARG A 94 -7.60 3.55 -9.82
C ARG A 94 -7.87 4.88 -10.52
N ARG A 95 -7.82 4.88 -11.85
CA ARG A 95 -8.07 6.08 -12.65
C ARG A 95 -9.52 6.55 -12.50
N ARG A 96 -9.72 7.74 -11.93
CA ARG A 96 -11.03 8.43 -11.82
C ARG A 96 -10.87 9.91 -12.13
N GLY A 97 -11.88 10.51 -12.77
CA GLY A 97 -11.89 11.93 -13.12
C GLY A 97 -10.60 12.35 -13.85
N LYS A 98 -9.97 13.43 -13.38
CA LYS A 98 -8.73 14.00 -13.93
C LYS A 98 -7.55 13.03 -14.02
N GLN A 99 -7.57 11.94 -13.26
CA GLN A 99 -6.52 10.90 -13.33
C GLN A 99 -6.55 10.08 -14.62
N LYS A 100 -7.56 10.29 -15.48
CA LYS A 100 -7.63 9.72 -16.83
C LYS A 100 -6.89 10.58 -17.86
N GLU A 101 -6.60 11.84 -17.55
CA GLU A 101 -5.97 12.78 -18.46
C GLU A 101 -4.51 12.38 -18.73
N LYS A 102 -4.05 12.57 -19.97
CA LYS A 102 -2.65 12.33 -20.35
C LYS A 102 -1.77 13.36 -19.63
N GLY A 103 -0.69 12.89 -19.01
CA GLY A 103 0.22 13.76 -18.24
C GLY A 103 -0.27 14.10 -16.83
N TYR A 104 -1.29 13.41 -16.30
CA TYR A 104 -1.69 13.57 -14.90
C TYR A 104 -0.50 13.30 -13.96
N ARG A 105 -0.23 14.26 -13.05
CA ARG A 105 0.71 14.13 -11.95
C ARG A 105 -0.02 14.25 -10.62
N HIS A 106 0.42 13.50 -9.62
CA HIS A 106 -0.16 13.61 -8.29
C HIS A 106 0.09 14.99 -7.69
N LYS A 107 -0.91 15.49 -6.95
CA LYS A 107 -0.83 16.76 -6.20
C LYS A 107 -1.39 16.51 -4.81
N VAL A 108 -0.76 17.13 -3.81
CA VAL A 108 -1.26 17.06 -2.44
C VAL A 108 -2.43 18.03 -2.29
N PRO A 109 -3.61 17.58 -1.83
CA PRO A 109 -4.71 18.48 -1.53
C PRO A 109 -4.34 19.47 -0.41
N LYS A 110 -4.77 20.74 -0.50
CA LYS A 110 -4.45 21.80 0.48
C LYS A 110 -4.65 21.37 1.94
N LYS A 111 -5.72 20.63 2.24
CA LYS A 111 -6.04 20.12 3.59
C LYS A 111 -4.98 19.20 4.21
N PHE A 112 -4.08 18.64 3.40
CA PHE A 112 -3.00 17.77 3.88
C PHE A 112 -1.64 18.47 3.88
N MET A 113 -1.52 19.71 3.38
CA MET A 113 -0.23 20.39 3.23
C MET A 113 0.51 20.60 4.55
N ALA A 114 -0.21 20.87 5.64
CA ALA A 114 0.43 21.10 6.95
C ALA A 114 1.12 19.84 7.50
N LYS A 115 0.69 18.64 7.09
CA LYS A 115 1.29 17.36 7.51
C LYS A 115 2.28 16.80 6.47
N TRP A 116 2.42 17.45 5.32
CA TRP A 116 3.11 16.93 4.13
C TRP A 116 4.49 17.54 3.89
#